data_AF-A0A963Z0I7-F1
#
_entry.id   AF-A0A963Z0I7-F1
#
_cell.length_a   1.000
_cell.length_b   1.000
_cell.length_c   1.000
_cell.angle_alpha   90.00
_cell.angle_beta   90.00
_cell.angle_gamma   90.00
#
_symmetry.space_group_name_H-M   'P 1'
#
loop_
_entity.id
_entity.type
_entity.pdbx_description
1 polymer ?
#
loop_
_entity_poly.entity_id
_entity_poly.type
_entity_poly.pdbx_seq_one_letter_code
_entity_poly.pdbx_strand_id
1 'polypeptide(L)' 'YLVTHEWVRSSQDILWRRSKLGLRISQAEAERIDRAIEALAERTVALA' A
#
# COMPACT_ATOMS: atom_id res chain seq x y z
N TYR A 1 -6.21 0.58 -7.44
CA TYR A 1 -5.71 1.77 -8.17
C TYR A 1 -4.24 2.03 -7.86
N LEU A 2 -3.86 2.43 -6.63
CA LEU A 2 -2.48 2.84 -6.27
C LEU A 2 -1.39 1.79 -6.57
N VAL A 3 -1.65 0.50 -6.32
CA VAL A 3 -0.71 -0.59 -6.67
C VAL A 3 -0.49 -0.66 -8.18
N THR A 4 -1.57 -0.58 -8.96
CA THR A 4 -1.55 -0.76 -10.42
C THR A 4 -1.06 0.47 -11.18
N HIS A 5 -1.43 1.68 -10.75
CA HIS A 5 -1.22 2.92 -11.50
C HIS A 5 -0.16 3.84 -10.89
N GLU A 6 0.19 3.64 -9.61
CA GLU A 6 1.14 4.51 -8.91
C GLU A 6 2.34 3.74 -8.33
N TRP A 7 2.50 2.48 -8.74
CA TRP A 7 3.60 1.59 -8.37
C TRP A 7 3.80 1.46 -6.84
N VAL A 8 2.72 1.52 -6.07
CA VAL A 8 2.78 1.29 -4.62
C VAL A 8 3.25 -0.15 -4.34
N ARG A 9 4.31 -0.28 -3.53
CA ARG A 9 4.89 -1.57 -3.11
C ARG A 9 4.90 -1.76 -1.60
N SER A 10 4.64 -0.71 -0.83
CA SER A 10 4.64 -0.73 0.63
C SER A 10 3.72 0.36 1.19
N SER A 11 3.29 0.20 2.44
CA SER A 11 2.54 1.20 3.20
C SER A 11 3.27 2.54 3.23
N GLN A 12 4.60 2.53 3.24
CA GLN A 12 5.45 3.73 3.15
C GLN A 12 5.16 4.57 1.90
N ASP A 13 4.83 3.95 0.76
CA ASP A 13 4.46 4.68 -0.47
C ASP A 13 3.20 5.50 -0.24
N ILE A 14 2.20 4.91 0.39
CA ILE A 14 0.91 5.56 0.64
C ILE A 14 1.06 6.61 1.75
N LEU A 15 1.63 6.21 2.89
CA LEU A 15 1.58 6.99 4.14
C LEU A 15 2.45 8.24 4.12
N TRP A 16 3.54 8.25 3.34
CA TRP A 16 4.53 9.32 3.37
C TRP A 16 4.82 9.97 2.02
N ARG A 17 4.74 9.21 0.91
CA ARG A 17 5.01 9.72 -0.45
C ARG A 17 3.75 10.24 -1.14
N ARG A 18 2.64 9.50 -1.07
CA ARG A 18 1.35 9.87 -1.71
C ARG A 18 0.38 10.60 -0.77
N SER A 19 0.62 10.53 0.54
CA SER A 19 -0.16 11.22 1.55
C SER A 19 0.71 11.57 2.78
N LYS A 20 0.08 12.07 3.84
CA LYS A 20 0.68 12.29 5.17
C LYS A 20 -0.07 11.54 6.28
N LEU A 21 -0.74 10.45 5.92
CA LEU A 21 -1.48 9.62 6.88
C LEU A 21 -0.55 8.94 7.89
N GLY A 22 0.75 8.79 7.58
CA GLY A 22 1.73 8.26 8.53
C GLY A 22 1.85 9.04 9.84
N LEU A 23 1.35 10.29 9.90
CA LEU A 23 1.27 11.08 11.13
C LEU A 23 0.12 10.68 12.07
N ARG A 24 -0.81 9.84 11.60
CA ARG A 24 -2.06 9.49 12.32
C ARG A 24 -2.32 8.00 12.43
N ILE A 25 -1.61 7.21 11.63
CA ILE A 25 -1.78 5.77 11.51
C ILE A 25 -0.78 5.06 12.43
N SER A 26 -1.26 4.11 13.22
CA SER A 26 -0.41 3.27 14.08
C SER A 26 0.41 2.26 13.28
N GLN A 27 1.44 1.69 13.91
CA GLN A 27 2.25 0.64 13.29
C GLN A 27 1.42 -0.59 12.90
N ALA A 28 0.53 -1.04 13.79
CA ALA A 28 -0.35 -2.19 13.52
C ALA A 28 -1.31 -1.94 12.34
N GLU A 29 -1.72 -0.69 12.12
CA GLU A 29 -2.48 -0.29 10.93
C GLU A 29 -1.62 -0.26 9.67
N ALA A 30 -0.40 0.25 9.75
CA ALA A 30 0.54 0.23 8.63
C ALA A 30 0.83 -1.21 8.15
N GLU A 31 1.01 -2.15 9.08
CA GLU A 31 1.18 -3.57 8.74
C GLU A 31 -0.05 -4.18 8.07
N ARG A 32 -1.26 -3.76 8.45
CA ARG A 32 -2.50 -4.17 7.75
C ARG A 32 -2.53 -3.65 6.33
N ILE A 33 -2.03 -2.43 6.10
CA ILE A 33 -1.92 -1.84 4.77
C ILE A 33 -0.89 -2.61 3.94
N ASP A 34 0.26 -2.98 4.50
CA ASP A 34 1.28 -3.78 3.80
C ASP A 34 0.71 -5.12 3.32
N ARG A 35 0.02 -5.87 4.20
CA ARG A 35 -0.66 -7.12 3.81
C ARG A 35 -1.70 -6.93 2.71
N ALA A 36 -2.43 -5.81 2.73
CA ALA A 36 -3.39 -5.50 1.68
C ALA A 36 -2.70 -5.18 0.34
N ILE A 37 -1.57 -4.47 0.37
CA ILE A 37 -0.76 -4.16 -0.82
C ILE A 37 -0.24 -5.46 -1.45
N GLU A 38 0.28 -6.39 -0.64
CA GLU A 38 0.75 -7.71 -1.11
C GLU A 38 -0.37 -8.47 -1.84
N ALA A 39 -1.53 -8.63 -1.20
CA ALA A 39 -2.67 -9.32 -1.81
C ALA A 39 -3.18 -8.64 -3.10
N LEU A 40 -3.12 -7.31 -3.16
CA LEU A 40 -3.49 -6.56 -4.37
C LEU A 40 -2.44 -6.67 -5.47
N ALA A 41 -1.15 -6.74 -5.12
CA ALA A 41 -0.06 -6.93 -6.06
C ALA A 41 -0.13 -8.31 -6.70
N GLU A 42 -0.38 -9.35 -5.90
CA GLU A 42 -0.61 -10.72 -6.37
C GLU A 42 -1.79 -10.79 -7.35
N ARG A 43 -2.92 -10.14 -7.00
CA ARG A 43 -4.09 -10.05 -7.90
C ARG A 43 -3.77 -9.30 -9.19
N THR A 44 -2.99 -8.23 -9.12
CA THR A 44 -2.62 -7.44 -10.31
C THR A 44 -1.75 -8.27 -11.25
N VAL A 45 -0.84 -9.08 -10.71
CA VAL A 45 -0.01 -10.01 -11.51
C VAL A 45 -0.85 -11.14 -12.10
N ALA A 46 -1.80 -11.69 -11.34
CA ALA A 46 -2.66 -12.78 -11.82
C ALA A 46 -3.66 -12.37 -12.91
N LEU A 47 -3.93 -11.07 -13.06
CA LEU A 47 -4.83 -10.51 -14.08
C LEU A 47 -4.09 -9.96 -15.31
N ALA A 48 -2.75 -10.01 -15.31
CA ALA A 48 -1.88 -9.54 -16.40
C ALA A 48 -1.42 -10.72 -17.27
#